data_AF-A0A960BX85-F1
#
_entry.id   AF-A0A960BX85-F1
#
_cell.length_a   1.000
_cell.length_b   1.000
_cell.length_c   1.000
_cell.angle_alpha   90.00
_cell.angle_beta   90.00
_cell.angle_gamma   90.00
#
_symmetry.space_group_name_H-M   'P 1'
#
loop_
_entity.id
_entity.type
_entity.pdbx_description
1 polymer ?
#
loop_
_entity_poly.entity_id
_entity_poly.type
_entity_poly.pdbx_seq_one_letter_code
_entity_poly.pdbx_strand_id
1 'polypeptide(L)'
;MIGWDGHKMSKSRGNLVLVSRLRAQGVDPSAIRLGLLAGHYRADRSWSDDVLADASARLHRWRTATALPAGPDATELLRRLRRYLADDLDTPKALAAVDGWVADAVEFGGHDPTAPGLVARAVDALLGVR
;
A
#
# COMPACT_ATOMS: atom_id res chain seq x y z
N MET A 1 1.20 5.12 17.89
CA MET A 1 1.76 6.48 17.67
C MET A 1 2.75 6.44 16.50
N ILE A 2 2.92 7.53 15.74
CA ILE A 2 3.97 7.63 14.70
C ILE A 2 5.18 8.39 15.27
N GLY A 3 6.35 7.77 15.24
CA GLY A 3 7.65 8.37 15.53
C GLY A 3 8.45 8.70 14.27
N TRP A 4 9.64 9.27 14.43
CA TRP A 4 10.61 9.53 13.37
C TRP A 4 11.99 9.06 13.85
N ASP A 5 12.62 8.15 13.11
CA ASP A 5 13.94 7.57 13.44
C ASP A 5 14.09 7.12 14.91
N GLY A 6 13.09 6.41 15.45
CA GLY A 6 13.12 5.92 16.84
C GLY A 6 12.86 6.98 17.90
N HIS A 7 12.63 8.24 17.51
CA HIS A 7 12.27 9.33 18.40
C HIS A 7 10.82 9.77 18.23
N LYS A 8 10.23 10.32 19.29
CA LYS A 8 8.93 10.99 19.20
C LYS A 8 9.07 12.20 18.26
N MET A 9 8.17 12.29 17.27
CA MET A 9 8.05 13.51 16.47
C MET A 9 7.54 14.66 17.34
N SER A 10 8.22 15.81 17.33
CA SER A 10 7.75 17.02 18.01
C SER A 10 8.16 18.29 17.28
N LYS A 11 7.32 19.32 17.38
CA LYS A 11 7.63 20.67 16.87
C LYS A 11 8.94 21.20 17.45
N SER A 12 9.16 20.97 18.75
CA SER A 12 10.35 21.44 19.47
C SER A 12 11.66 20.79 19.03
N ARG A 13 11.62 19.58 18.44
CA ARG A 13 12.81 18.87 17.93
C ARG A 13 13.06 19.12 16.44
N GLY A 14 12.18 19.85 15.76
CA GLY A 14 12.30 20.17 14.33
C GLY A 14 12.15 18.98 13.38
N ASN A 15 11.84 17.77 13.88
CA ASN A 15 11.79 16.52 13.12
C ASN A 15 10.40 16.16 12.59
N LEU A 16 9.55 17.17 12.36
CA LEU A 16 8.21 16.94 11.81
C LEU A 16 8.25 16.77 10.30
N VAL A 17 7.80 15.61 9.84
CA VAL A 17 7.44 15.41 8.43
C VAL A 17 5.99 15.80 8.23
N LEU A 18 5.77 16.84 7.42
CA LEU A 18 4.43 17.33 7.08
C LEU A 18 3.99 16.74 5.74
N VAL A 19 2.75 16.24 5.68
CA VAL A 19 2.13 15.77 4.43
C VAL A 19 2.18 16.86 3.34
N SER A 20 2.00 18.14 3.70
CA SER A 20 2.13 19.25 2.76
C SER A 20 3.53 19.38 2.16
N ARG A 21 4.59 19.14 2.95
CA ARG A 21 5.97 19.16 2.45
C ARG A 21 6.24 17.98 1.53
N LEU A 22 5.81 16.78 1.89
CA LEU A 22 5.94 15.59 1.02
C LEU A 22 5.25 15.83 -0.32
N ARG A 23 4.01 16.34 -0.32
CA ARG A 23 3.30 16.66 -1.57
C ARG A 23 3.99 17.75 -2.39
N ALA A 24 4.54 18.79 -1.74
CA ALA A 24 5.28 19.84 -2.43
C ALA A 24 6.60 19.33 -3.05
N GLN A 25 7.17 18.26 -2.50
CA GLN A 25 8.34 17.55 -3.05
C GLN A 25 7.97 16.56 -4.17
N GLY A 26 6.69 16.48 -4.57
CA GLY A 26 6.23 15.60 -5.64
C GLY A 26 5.94 14.16 -5.20
N VAL A 27 5.90 13.88 -3.88
CA VAL A 27 5.56 12.55 -3.38
C VAL A 27 4.09 12.22 -3.70
N ASP A 28 3.87 11.06 -4.31
CA ASP A 28 2.53 10.55 -4.61
C ASP A 28 1.75 10.29 -3.29
N PRO A 29 0.56 10.89 -3.10
CA PRO A 29 -0.27 10.63 -1.92
C PRO A 29 -0.63 9.15 -1.70
N SER A 30 -0.71 8.35 -2.77
CA SER A 30 -0.90 6.90 -2.68
C SER A 30 0.30 6.21 -1.99
N ALA A 31 1.52 6.67 -2.24
CA ALA A 31 2.71 6.14 -1.58
C ALA A 31 2.73 6.51 -0.09
N ILE A 32 2.32 7.74 0.27
CA ILE A 32 2.17 8.14 1.67
C ILE A 32 1.15 7.23 2.37
N ARG A 33 0.01 6.97 1.74
CA ARG A 33 -1.01 6.04 2.27
C ARG A 33 -0.44 4.64 2.49
N LEU A 34 0.23 4.07 1.49
CA LEU A 34 0.82 2.74 1.61
C LEU A 34 1.86 2.64 2.72
N GLY A 35 2.71 3.67 2.88
CA GLY A 35 3.67 3.71 3.98
C GLY A 35 2.99 3.75 5.36
N LEU A 36 1.90 4.51 5.49
CA LEU A 36 1.15 4.59 6.75
C LEU A 36 0.38 3.30 7.07
N LEU A 37 -0.08 2.57 6.04
CA LEU A 37 -0.80 1.29 6.13
C LEU A 37 0.13 0.08 6.25
N ALA A 38 1.44 0.24 6.03
CA ALA A 38 2.42 -0.85 6.06
C ALA A 38 2.54 -1.53 7.43
N GLY A 39 2.24 -0.81 8.51
CA GLY A 39 2.14 -1.34 9.86
C GLY A 39 0.70 -1.32 10.37
N HIS A 40 0.39 -2.23 11.30
CA HIS A 40 -0.92 -2.28 11.95
C HIS A 40 -1.23 -0.97 12.66
N TYR A 41 -2.47 -0.47 12.58
CA TYR A 41 -2.81 0.88 13.05
C TYR A 41 -2.53 1.10 14.55
N ARG A 42 -2.73 0.05 15.36
CA ARG A 42 -2.50 0.03 16.81
C ARG A 42 -1.03 -0.01 17.22
N ALA A 43 -0.13 -0.39 16.31
CA ALA A 43 1.29 -0.49 16.60
C ALA A 43 1.96 0.89 16.60
N ASP A 44 2.87 1.09 17.55
CA ASP A 44 3.84 2.17 17.46
C ASP A 44 4.81 1.88 16.31
N ARG A 45 5.04 2.90 15.48
CA ARG A 45 5.87 2.76 14.28
C ARG A 45 6.56 4.06 13.95
N SER A 46 7.70 3.97 13.27
CA SER A 46 8.44 5.15 12.80
C SER A 46 8.14 5.39 11.33
N TRP A 47 7.97 6.66 10.97
CA TRP A 47 8.09 7.12 9.60
C TRP A 47 9.59 7.36 9.32
N SER A 48 10.05 6.98 8.13
CA SER A 48 11.41 7.20 7.63
C SER A 48 11.39 7.28 6.11
N ASP A 49 12.49 7.72 5.50
CA ASP A 49 12.64 7.75 4.05
C ASP A 49 12.58 6.34 3.44
N ASP A 50 13.08 5.32 4.15
CA ASP A 50 12.99 3.91 3.73
C ASP A 50 11.54 3.45 3.63
N VAL A 51 10.68 3.80 4.60
CA VAL A 51 9.24 3.48 4.55
C VAL A 51 8.59 4.10 3.32
N LEU A 52 8.98 5.33 2.97
CA LEU A 52 8.46 5.99 1.79
C LEU A 52 8.99 5.38 0.48
N ALA A 53 10.27 5.00 0.44
CA ALA A 53 10.89 4.33 -0.70
C ALA A 53 10.21 2.97 -0.97
N ASP A 54 10.01 2.16 0.07
CA ASP A 54 9.33 0.87 -0.01
C ASP A 54 7.88 1.03 -0.47
N ALA A 55 7.16 2.00 0.07
CA ALA A 55 5.79 2.28 -0.31
C ALA A 55 5.67 2.75 -1.77
N SER A 56 6.63 3.56 -2.24
CA SER A 56 6.70 4.01 -3.63
C SER A 56 6.99 2.85 -4.58
N ALA A 57 7.92 1.96 -4.21
CA ALA A 57 8.22 0.76 -4.97
C ALA A 57 7.02 -0.20 -5.02
N ARG A 58 6.31 -0.40 -3.89
CA ARG A 58 5.06 -1.17 -3.85
C ARG A 58 4.01 -0.58 -4.78
N LEU A 59 3.77 0.73 -4.70
CA LEU A 59 2.82 1.43 -5.57
C LEU A 59 3.13 1.21 -7.05
N HIS A 60 4.41 1.34 -7.42
CA HIS A 60 4.85 1.14 -8.79
C HIS A 60 4.53 -0.29 -9.28
N ARG A 61 4.88 -1.32 -8.50
CA ARG A 61 4.57 -2.72 -8.86
C ARG A 61 3.08 -2.97 -9.02
N TRP A 62 2.27 -2.43 -8.12
CA TRP A 62 0.81 -2.58 -8.17
C TRP A 62 0.22 -1.92 -9.42
N ARG A 63 0.68 -0.72 -9.77
CA ARG A 63 0.26 -0.03 -11.00
C ARG A 63 0.69 -0.80 -12.26
N THR A 64 1.89 -1.38 -12.27
CA THR A 64 2.36 -2.21 -13.38
C THR A 64 1.48 -3.44 -13.58
N ALA A 65 1.20 -4.20 -12.51
CA ALA A 65 0.38 -5.41 -12.61
C ALA A 65 -1.09 -5.10 -12.96
N THR A 66 -1.65 -4.02 -12.42
CA THR A 66 -3.05 -3.63 -12.70
C THR A 66 -3.23 -3.01 -14.10
N ALA A 67 -2.15 -2.66 -14.80
CA ALA A 67 -2.15 -2.21 -16.18
C ALA A 67 -1.97 -3.35 -17.21
N LEU A 68 -1.76 -4.59 -16.77
CA LEU A 68 -1.66 -5.74 -17.66
C LEU A 68 -3.00 -6.01 -18.39
N PRO A 69 -2.96 -6.56 -19.62
CA PRO A 69 -4.18 -6.86 -20.37
C PRO A 69 -5.00 -8.00 -19.77
N ALA A 70 -4.37 -8.88 -18.99
CA ALA A 70 -5.00 -9.96 -18.25
C ALA A 70 -4.13 -10.36 -17.05
N GLY A 71 -4.73 -11.03 -16.07
CA GLY A 71 -4.04 -11.53 -14.89
C GLY A 71 -4.68 -12.81 -14.33
N PRO A 72 -4.16 -13.34 -13.21
CA PRO A 72 -4.77 -14.44 -12.48
C PRO A 72 -6.15 -14.03 -11.93
N ASP A 73 -7.04 -15.00 -11.72
CA ASP A 73 -8.32 -14.75 -11.03
C ASP A 73 -8.08 -14.00 -9.71
N ALA A 74 -8.85 -12.94 -9.50
CA ALA A 74 -8.72 -12.08 -8.33
C ALA A 74 -9.75 -12.40 -7.23
N THR A 75 -10.63 -13.39 -7.43
CA THR A 75 -11.74 -13.68 -6.51
C THR A 75 -11.23 -14.00 -5.10
N GLU A 76 -10.23 -14.87 -4.99
CA GLU A 76 -9.63 -15.22 -3.71
C GLU A 76 -8.88 -14.04 -3.07
N LEU A 77 -8.20 -13.21 -3.87
CA LEU A 77 -7.59 -11.96 -3.39
C LEU A 77 -8.64 -11.04 -2.76
N LEU A 78 -9.77 -10.79 -3.43
CA LEU A 78 -10.84 -9.93 -2.91
C LEU A 78 -11.40 -10.48 -1.59
N ARG A 79 -11.55 -11.80 -1.49
CA ARG A 79 -12.00 -12.47 -0.26
C ARG A 79 -10.98 -12.27 0.87
N ARG A 80 -9.68 -12.40 0.58
CA ARG A 80 -8.59 -12.18 1.55
C ARG A 80 -8.51 -10.73 2.00
N LEU A 81 -8.57 -9.77 1.07
CA LEU A 81 -8.59 -8.34 1.37
C LEU A 81 -9.70 -7.99 2.36
N ARG A 82 -10.95 -8.37 2.05
CA ARG A 82 -12.11 -8.11 2.93
C ARG A 82 -11.96 -8.78 4.29
N ARG A 83 -11.46 -10.02 4.33
CA ARG A 83 -11.22 -10.76 5.58
C ARG A 83 -10.18 -10.06 6.45
N TYR A 84 -9.02 -9.71 5.91
CA TYR A 84 -7.95 -9.09 6.68
C TYR A 84 -8.32 -7.69 7.16
N LEU A 85 -9.03 -6.91 6.35
CA LEU A 85 -9.53 -5.60 6.79
C LEU A 85 -10.62 -5.73 7.86
N ALA A 86 -11.46 -6.77 7.81
CA ALA A 86 -12.44 -7.04 8.87
C ALA A 86 -11.81 -7.58 10.16
N ASP A 87 -10.61 -8.13 10.10
CA ASP A 87 -9.83 -8.63 11.24
C ASP A 87 -8.98 -7.51 11.84
N ASP A 88 -9.61 -6.63 12.63
CA ASP A 88 -8.97 -5.47 13.29
C ASP A 88 -8.13 -4.59 12.34
N LEU A 89 -8.58 -4.41 11.09
CA LEU A 89 -7.84 -3.64 10.09
C LEU A 89 -6.39 -4.14 9.92
N ASP A 90 -6.20 -5.45 9.75
CA ASP A 90 -4.90 -6.07 9.46
C ASP A 90 -4.40 -5.69 8.05
N THR A 91 -3.99 -4.43 7.92
CA THR A 91 -3.45 -3.86 6.69
C THR A 91 -2.14 -4.52 6.29
N PRO A 92 -1.22 -4.95 7.19
CA PRO A 92 -0.04 -5.72 6.77
C PRO A 92 -0.41 -6.97 5.97
N LYS A 93 -1.36 -7.79 6.44
CA LYS A 93 -1.81 -8.97 5.68
C LYS A 93 -2.57 -8.59 4.40
N ALA A 94 -3.37 -7.53 4.44
CA ALA A 94 -4.07 -7.04 3.26
C ALA A 94 -3.08 -6.60 2.15
N LEU A 95 -2.06 -5.82 2.48
CA LEU A 95 -1.02 -5.39 1.55
C LEU A 95 -0.22 -6.59 1.02
N ALA A 96 0.16 -7.53 1.89
CA ALA A 96 0.87 -8.74 1.49
C ALA A 96 0.05 -9.63 0.54
N ALA A 97 -1.28 -9.67 0.69
CA ALA A 97 -2.14 -10.41 -0.24
C ALA A 97 -2.13 -9.80 -1.65
N VAL A 98 -2.17 -8.48 -1.75
CA VAL A 98 -2.06 -7.78 -3.04
C VAL A 98 -0.67 -7.94 -3.62
N ASP A 99 0.39 -7.82 -2.80
CA ASP A 99 1.78 -8.07 -3.22
C ASP A 99 1.93 -9.47 -3.84
N GLY A 100 1.31 -10.49 -3.25
CA GLY A 100 1.31 -11.85 -3.78
C GLY A 100 0.63 -11.97 -5.14
N TRP A 101 -0.59 -11.44 -5.29
CA TRP A 101 -1.29 -11.46 -6.59
C TRP A 101 -0.52 -10.66 -7.66
N VAL A 102 0.09 -9.54 -7.27
CA VAL A 102 0.91 -8.71 -8.16
C VAL A 102 2.15 -9.47 -8.64
N ALA A 103 2.80 -10.22 -7.75
CA ALA A 103 3.94 -11.06 -8.13
C ALA A 103 3.50 -12.14 -9.13
N ASP A 104 2.44 -12.88 -8.83
CA ASP A 104 1.92 -13.93 -9.71
C ASP A 104 1.52 -13.38 -11.09
N ALA A 105 0.87 -12.21 -11.12
CA ALA A 105 0.44 -11.58 -12.36
C ALA A 105 1.62 -11.14 -13.24
N VAL A 106 2.71 -10.65 -12.64
CA VAL A 106 3.90 -10.21 -13.39
C VAL A 106 4.77 -11.40 -13.82
N GLU A 107 4.93 -12.40 -12.96
CA GLU A 107 5.83 -13.54 -13.22
C GLU A 107 5.19 -14.59 -14.14
N PHE A 108 3.92 -14.93 -13.89
CA PHE A 108 3.24 -16.03 -14.58
C PHE A 108 2.11 -15.57 -15.50
N GLY A 109 1.69 -14.30 -15.41
CA GLY A 109 0.56 -13.77 -16.18
C GLY A 109 -0.77 -14.38 -15.74
N GLY A 110 -1.74 -14.36 -16.65
CA GLY A 110 -3.02 -15.03 -16.48
C GLY A 110 -3.98 -14.74 -17.63
N HIS A 111 -5.15 -15.35 -17.58
CA HIS A 111 -6.09 -15.39 -18.70
C HIS A 111 -7.37 -14.56 -18.45
N ASP A 112 -7.52 -13.96 -17.26
CA ASP A 112 -8.69 -13.15 -16.94
C ASP A 112 -8.42 -11.68 -17.30
N PRO A 113 -9.06 -11.14 -18.37
CA PRO A 113 -8.88 -9.75 -18.77
C PRO A 113 -9.52 -8.74 -17.81
N THR A 114 -10.40 -9.21 -16.91
CA THR A 114 -11.13 -8.35 -15.96
C THR A 114 -10.39 -8.20 -14.64
N ALA A 115 -9.51 -9.15 -14.29
CA ALA A 115 -8.85 -9.20 -13.00
C ALA A 115 -7.98 -7.96 -12.70
N PRO A 116 -7.11 -7.45 -13.60
CA PRO A 116 -6.30 -6.25 -13.31
C PRO A 116 -7.15 -5.03 -12.93
N GLY A 117 -8.22 -4.76 -13.68
CA GLY A 117 -9.15 -3.67 -13.41
C GLY A 117 -9.97 -3.89 -12.14
N LEU A 118 -10.32 -5.13 -11.81
CA LEU A 118 -11.00 -5.47 -10.57
C LEU A 118 -10.10 -5.22 -9.35
N VAL A 119 -8.83 -5.62 -9.42
CA VAL A 119 -7.84 -5.39 -8.36
C VAL A 119 -7.60 -3.90 -8.15
N ALA A 120 -7.40 -3.13 -9.22
CA ALA A 120 -7.26 -1.68 -9.13
C ALA A 120 -8.43 -1.01 -8.40
N ARG A 121 -9.67 -1.36 -8.77
CA ARG A 121 -10.87 -0.82 -8.11
C ARG A 121 -10.99 -1.26 -6.65
N ALA A 122 -10.63 -2.50 -6.34
CA ALA A 122 -10.67 -3.00 -4.97
C ALA A 122 -9.65 -2.26 -4.09
N VAL A 123 -8.44 -2.02 -4.61
CA VAL A 123 -7.39 -1.26 -3.92
C VAL A 123 -7.79 0.21 -3.71
N ASP A 124 -8.40 0.86 -4.71
CA ASP A 124 -8.93 2.23 -4.55
C ASP A 124 -10.06 2.26 -3.51
N ALA A 125 -11.04 1.37 -3.64
CA ALA A 125 -12.22 1.39 -2.77
C ALA A 125 -11.92 1.02 -1.31
N LEU A 126 -11.01 0.08 -1.06
CA LEU A 126 -10.77 -0.46 0.28
C LEU A 126 -9.55 0.15 0.98
N LEU A 127 -8.56 0.63 0.21
CA LEU A 127 -7.31 1.17 0.76
C LEU A 127 -7.10 2.65 0.39
N GLY A 128 -7.91 3.21 -0.52
CA GLY A 128 -7.78 4.59 -0.98
C GLY A 128 -6.51 4.84 -1.81
N VAL A 129 -6.04 3.81 -2.52
CA VAL A 129 -4.80 3.83 -3.31
C VAL A 129 -5.16 3.67 -4.80
N ARG A 130 -4.69 4.60 -5.62
CA ARG A 130 -4.82 4.61 -7.09
C ARG A 130 -3.45 4.60 -7.73
#